data_AF-A0A453P3F4-F1
#
_entry.id   AF-A0A453P3F4-F1
#
_cell.length_a   1.000
_cell.length_b   1.000
_cell.length_c   1.000
_cell.angle_alpha   90.00
_cell.angle_beta   90.00
_cell.angle_gamma   90.00
#
_symmetry.space_group_name_H-M   'P 1'
#
loop_
_entity.id
_entity.type
_entity.pdbx_description
1 polymer ?
#
loop_
_entity_poly.entity_id
_entity_poly.type
_entity_poly.pdbx_seq_one_letter_code
_entity_poly.pdbx_strand_id
1 'polypeptide(L)'
;MDRRHAIRSLLDTTGASIVCLQETKMELIYSSIVLDALGSEFDDYTYLPADGTRGGILLAWKSTAVTITDPMFTTNVVRAKVATATGTPWWLMMVYGP
;
A
#
# COMPACT_ATOMS: atom_id res chain seq x y z
N MET A 1 12.52 4.25 -18.44
CA MET A 1 11.54 3.29 -17.89
C MET A 1 10.54 4.05 -17.05
N ASP A 2 9.26 3.72 -17.19
CA ASP A 2 8.18 4.31 -16.39
C ASP A 2 8.23 3.80 -14.94
N ARG A 3 7.86 4.65 -13.97
CA ARG A 3 7.92 4.38 -12.52
C ARG A 3 7.12 3.12 -12.16
N ARG A 4 5.96 2.92 -12.78
CA ARG A 4 5.10 1.74 -12.55
C ARG A 4 5.76 0.44 -12.99
N HIS A 5 6.45 0.47 -14.14
CA HIS A 5 7.18 -0.68 -14.65
C HIS A 5 8.34 -1.08 -13.73
N ALA A 6 9.05 -0.10 -13.15
CA ALA A 6 10.09 -0.37 -12.17
C ALA A 6 9.53 -1.01 -10.89
N ILE A 7 8.37 -0.54 -10.41
CA ILE A 7 7.68 -1.12 -9.25
C ILE A 7 7.28 -2.56 -9.53
N ARG A 8 6.63 -2.84 -10.66
CA ARG A 8 6.24 -4.21 -11.05
C ARG A 8 7.42 -5.17 -11.08
N SER A 9 8.52 -4.78 -11.74
CA SER A 9 9.72 -5.62 -11.81
C SER A 9 10.33 -5.93 -10.43
N LEU A 10 10.22 -5.00 -9.47
CA LEU A 10 10.67 -5.24 -8.10
C LEU A 10 9.75 -6.23 -7.37
N LEU A 11 8.44 -6.14 -7.58
CA LEU A 11 7.48 -7.04 -6.94
C LEU A 11 7.64 -8.48 -7.43
N ASP A 12 7.89 -8.65 -8.72
CA ASP A 12 8.14 -9.95 -9.35
C ASP A 12 9.36 -10.67 -8.75
N THR A 13 10.34 -9.93 -8.23
CA THR A 13 11.56 -10.50 -7.65
C THR A 13 11.51 -10.66 -6.12
N THR A 14 10.66 -9.90 -5.43
CA THR A 14 10.60 -9.88 -3.96
C THR A 14 9.57 -10.83 -3.38
N GLY A 15 8.53 -11.20 -4.14
CA GLY A 15 7.42 -12.02 -3.63
C GLY A 15 6.61 -11.32 -2.53
N ALA A 16 6.61 -9.98 -2.50
CA ALA A 16 5.95 -9.20 -1.47
C ALA A 16 4.43 -9.44 -1.45
N SER A 17 3.86 -9.62 -0.25
CA SER A 17 2.40 -9.73 -0.04
C SER A 17 1.75 -8.43 0.42
N ILE A 18 2.56 -7.48 0.89
CA ILE A 18 2.14 -6.15 1.35
C ILE A 18 3.08 -5.14 0.71
N VAL A 19 2.52 -4.08 0.14
CA VAL A 19 3.25 -2.99 -0.48
C VAL A 19 2.84 -1.67 0.15
N CYS A 20 3.85 -0.88 0.46
CA CYS A 20 3.77 0.41 1.10
C CYS A 20 4.44 1.45 0.19
N LEU A 21 3.66 2.36 -0.41
CA LEU A 21 4.19 3.45 -1.22
C LEU A 21 3.92 4.79 -0.52
N GLN A 22 4.95 5.63 -0.43
CA GLN A 22 4.86 7.00 0.05
C GLN A 22 5.05 7.97 -1.12
N GLU A 23 4.63 9.23 -0.92
CA GLU A 23 4.74 10.27 -1.94
C GLU A 23 4.06 9.87 -3.25
N THR A 24 2.84 9.33 -3.14
CA THR A 24 2.04 8.95 -4.31
C THR A 24 1.67 10.19 -5.12
N LYS A 25 1.51 11.35 -4.45
CA LYS A 25 1.09 12.63 -5.03
C LYS A 25 -0.26 12.55 -5.75
N MET A 26 -1.13 11.68 -5.24
CA MET A 26 -2.46 11.41 -5.80
C MET A 26 -3.52 11.68 -4.75
N GLU A 27 -4.47 12.55 -5.07
CA GLU A 27 -5.66 12.80 -4.25
C GLU A 27 -6.65 11.64 -4.32
N LEU A 28 -6.71 10.96 -5.47
CA LEU A 28 -7.62 9.84 -5.72
C LEU A 28 -6.84 8.63 -6.24
N ILE A 29 -7.04 7.48 -5.60
CA ILE A 29 -6.46 6.19 -6.01
C ILE A 29 -7.60 5.21 -6.30
N TYR A 30 -7.68 4.78 -7.56
CA TYR A 30 -8.62 3.77 -8.04
C TYR A 30 -7.95 2.41 -8.16
N SER A 31 -8.74 1.34 -8.09
CA SER A 31 -8.25 -0.04 -8.26
C SER A 31 -7.45 -0.21 -9.55
N SER A 32 -7.87 0.43 -10.66
CA SER A 32 -7.12 0.37 -11.92
C SER A 32 -5.68 0.89 -11.81
N ILE A 33 -5.44 1.91 -10.98
CA ILE A 33 -4.08 2.44 -10.74
C ILE A 33 -3.26 1.44 -9.93
N VAL A 34 -3.86 0.82 -8.92
CA VAL A 34 -3.20 -0.16 -8.05
C VAL A 34 -2.85 -1.42 -8.84
N LEU A 35 -3.81 -1.96 -9.60
CA LEU A 35 -3.61 -3.11 -10.47
C LEU A 35 -2.58 -2.79 -11.59
N ASP A 36 -2.59 -1.55 -12.09
CA ASP A 36 -1.60 -1.13 -13.08
C ASP A 36 -0.20 -0.91 -12.48
N ALA A 37 -0.08 -0.57 -11.20
CA ALA A 37 1.22 -0.34 -10.58
C ALA A 37 1.82 -1.62 -9.95
N LEU A 38 0.98 -2.46 -9.37
CA LEU A 38 1.39 -3.56 -8.49
C LEU A 38 1.05 -4.95 -9.04
N GLY A 39 0.10 -5.03 -9.98
CA GLY A 39 -0.40 -6.30 -10.52
C GLY A 39 -1.71 -6.75 -9.89
N SER A 40 -2.35 -7.75 -10.52
CA SER A 40 -3.71 -8.18 -10.17
C SER A 40 -3.83 -8.92 -8.85
N GLU A 41 -2.72 -9.41 -8.30
CA GLU A 41 -2.70 -10.06 -6.99
C GLU A 41 -2.90 -9.06 -5.85
N PHE A 42 -2.61 -7.76 -6.06
CA PHE A 42 -2.86 -6.69 -5.09
C PHE A 42 -4.27 -6.14 -5.29
N ASP A 43 -5.23 -6.91 -4.81
CA ASP A 43 -6.66 -6.74 -5.04
C ASP A 43 -7.37 -5.90 -3.97
N ASP A 44 -6.71 -5.62 -2.85
CA ASP A 44 -7.22 -4.77 -1.79
C ASP A 44 -6.19 -3.74 -1.32
N TYR A 45 -6.69 -2.57 -0.92
CA TYR A 45 -5.85 -1.43 -0.59
C TYR A 45 -6.57 -0.39 0.27
N THR A 46 -5.76 0.42 0.94
CA THR A 46 -6.21 1.63 1.62
C THR A 46 -5.17 2.73 1.43
N TYR A 47 -5.58 3.98 1.51
CA TYR A 47 -4.68 5.09 1.21
C TYR A 47 -5.02 6.36 1.99
N LEU A 48 -3.98 7.13 2.27
CA LEU A 48 -4.07 8.52 2.67
C LEU A 48 -3.95 9.38 1.40
N PRO A 49 -4.95 10.20 1.04
CA PRO A 49 -4.87 11.12 -0.07
C PRO A 49 -3.69 12.08 0.06
N ALA A 50 -3.11 12.47 -1.07
CA ALA A 50 -2.24 13.66 -1.11
C ALA A 50 -3.08 14.94 -0.98
N ASP A 51 -2.44 16.02 -0.52
CA ASP A 51 -2.97 17.39 -0.65
C ASP A 51 -2.32 18.03 -1.89
N GLY A 52 -3.04 18.05 -3.02
CA GLY A 52 -2.46 18.32 -4.32
C GLY A 52 -1.32 17.35 -4.64
N THR A 53 -0.10 17.89 -4.74
CA THR A 53 1.11 17.10 -5.02
C THR A 53 1.95 16.78 -3.78
N ARG A 54 1.43 17.01 -2.57
CA ARG A 54 2.17 16.87 -1.31
C ARG A 54 1.74 15.60 -0.59
N GLY A 55 2.67 14.68 -0.39
CA GLY A 55 2.43 13.45 0.36
C GLY A 55 1.61 12.40 -0.41
N GLY A 56 0.71 11.76 0.32
CA GLY A 56 -0.04 10.60 -0.13
C GLY A 56 0.67 9.29 0.21
N ILE A 57 -0.09 8.34 0.76
CA ILE A 57 0.40 7.03 1.18
C ILE A 57 -0.55 5.96 0.64
N LEU A 58 -0.02 4.92 0.00
CA LEU A 58 -0.76 3.73 -0.41
C LEU A 58 -0.27 2.51 0.36
N LEU A 59 -1.20 1.80 0.99
CA LEU A 59 -1.03 0.45 1.52
C LEU A 59 -1.86 -0.51 0.66
N ALA A 60 -1.22 -1.43 -0.03
CA ALA A 60 -1.89 -2.43 -0.85
C ALA A 60 -1.41 -3.83 -0.45
N TRP A 61 -2.28 -4.83 -0.56
CA TRP A 61 -1.94 -6.19 -0.16
C TRP A 61 -2.66 -7.23 -1.02
N LYS A 62 -2.11 -8.44 -0.99
CA LYS A 62 -2.76 -9.63 -1.55
C LYS A 62 -3.76 -10.16 -0.53
N SER A 63 -5.06 -10.01 -0.78
CA SER A 63 -6.12 -10.42 0.16
C SER A 63 -6.09 -11.93 0.47
N THR A 64 -5.54 -12.72 -0.45
CA THR A 64 -5.33 -14.16 -0.31
C THR A 64 -4.21 -14.53 0.67
N ALA A 65 -3.28 -13.61 0.94
CA ALA A 65 -2.13 -13.85 1.81
C ALA A 65 -2.30 -13.21 3.19
N VAL A 66 -2.89 -12.02 3.26
CA VAL A 66 -3.05 -11.25 4.49
C VAL A 66 -4.41 -10.54 4.53
N THR A 67 -4.89 -10.31 5.74
CA THR A 67 -6.00 -9.41 6.01
C THR A 67 -5.48 -8.18 6.75
N ILE A 68 -5.83 -7.00 6.27
CA ILE A 68 -5.51 -5.73 6.93
C ILE A 68 -6.80 -5.15 7.52
N THR A 69 -6.78 -4.85 8.81
CA THR A 69 -7.92 -4.29 9.55
C THR A 69 -7.51 -3.05 10.35
N ASP A 70 -8.52 -2.35 10.88
CA ASP A 70 -8.36 -1.21 11.78
C ASP A 70 -7.41 -0.12 11.23
N PRO A 71 -7.58 0.33 9.97
CA PRO A 71 -6.72 1.37 9.43
C PRO A 71 -6.98 2.68 10.17
N MET A 72 -5.91 3.26 10.69
CA MET A 72 -5.90 4.56 11.34
C MET A 72 -4.96 5.48 10.60
N PHE A 73 -5.49 6.63 10.20
CA PHE A 73 -4.79 7.65 9.44
C PHE A 73 -4.55 8.87 10.33
N THR A 74 -3.32 9.35 10.33
CA THR A 74 -2.97 10.70 10.81
C THR A 74 -2.27 11.44 9.67
N THR A 75 -1.94 12.71 9.84
CA THR A 75 -1.28 13.55 8.82
C THR A 75 -0.07 12.88 8.19
N ASN A 76 0.69 12.13 9.00
CA ASN A 76 2.01 11.59 8.64
C ASN A 76 2.12 10.09 8.88
N VAL A 77 1.06 9.43 9.37
CA VAL A 77 1.13 8.03 9.78
C VAL A 77 -0.08 7.26 9.29
N VAL A 78 0.17 6.09 8.69
CA VAL A 78 -0.83 5.05 8.49
C VAL A 78 -0.50 3.90 9.41
N ARG A 79 -1.44 3.52 10.27
CA ARG A 79 -1.34 2.32 11.11
C ARG A 79 -2.43 1.35 10.70
N ALA A 80 -2.10 0.07 10.62
CA ALA A 80 -3.10 -0.97 10.40
C ALA A 80 -2.69 -2.26 11.10
N LYS A 81 -3.66 -3.10 11.42
CA LYS A 81 -3.43 -4.43 11.98
C LYS A 81 -3.34 -5.43 10.84
N VAL A 82 -2.30 -6.25 10.84
CA VAL A 82 -2.07 -7.29 9.83
C VAL A 82 -2.31 -8.64 10.48
N ALA A 83 -3.13 -9.46 9.83
CA ALA A 83 -3.36 -10.86 10.16
C ALA A 83 -2.99 -11.75 8.97
N THR A 84 -2.50 -12.95 9.25
CA THR A 84 -2.26 -14.02 8.27
C THR A 84 -3.11 -15.22 8.65
N ALA A 85 -3.31 -16.17 7.73
CA ALA A 85 -4.16 -17.34 7.98
C ALA A 85 -3.73 -18.17 9.21
N THR A 86 -2.44 -18.20 9.54
CA THR A 86 -1.89 -19.06 10.60
C THR A 86 -1.02 -18.34 11.63
N GLY A 87 -0.87 -17.02 11.52
CA GLY A 87 0.06 -16.24 12.35
C GLY A 87 -0.63 -15.32 13.36
N THR A 88 0.12 -14.94 14.39
CA THR A 88 -0.33 -13.94 15.36
C THR A 88 -0.46 -12.56 14.69
N PRO A 89 -1.60 -11.86 14.86
CA PRO A 89 -1.76 -10.52 14.30
C PRO A 89 -0.75 -9.53 14.88
N TRP A 90 -0.25 -8.63 14.05
CA TRP A 90 0.74 -7.61 14.41
C TRP A 90 0.37 -6.24 13.84
N TRP A 91 1.00 -5.17 14.36
CA TRP A 91 0.73 -3.81 13.92
C TRP A 91 1.76 -3.34 12.90
N LEU A 92 1.28 -2.89 11.75
CA LEU A 92 2.08 -2.18 10.74
C LEU A 92 1.90 -0.67 10.93
N MET A 93 2.99 0.08 10.92
CA MET A 93 2.97 1.55 10.91
C MET A 93 3.87 2.07 9.79
N MET A 94 3.30 2.89 8.92
CA MET A 94 4.03 3.70 7.98
C MET A 94 4.10 5.11 8.49
N VAL A 95 5.31 5.68 8.55
CA VAL A 95 5.53 7.07 8.97
C VAL A 95 6.19 7.80 7.81
N TYR A 96 5.60 8.92 7.41
CA TYR A 96 6.20 9.88 6.50
C TYR A 96 6.66 11.09 7.32
N GLY A 97 7.97 11.35 7.33
CA GLY A 97 8.54 12.50 8.04
C GLY A 97 8.17 13.83 7.37
N PRO A 98 8.13 14.94 8.11
CA PRO A 98 7.92 16.28 7.56
C PRO A 98 9.06 16.74 6.62
#